data_AF-A0A3D3MCQ0-F1
#
_entry.id   AF-A0A3D3MCQ0-F1
#
_cell.length_a   1.000
_cell.length_b   1.000
_cell.length_c   1.000
_cell.angle_alpha   90.00
_cell.angle_beta   90.00
_cell.angle_gamma   90.00
#
_symmetry.space_group_name_H-M   'P 1'
#
loop_
_entity.id
_entity.type
_entity.pdbx_description
1 polymer ?
#
loop_
_entity_poly.entity_id
_entity_poly.type
_entity_poly.pdbx_seq_one_letter_code
_entity_poly.pdbx_strand_id
1 'polypeptide(L)'
;MVIEKLKNAIFNISDFEYINFLQTPKSIRFVYYDVIVYGEENENSISVFYDAEEMGVFTQLKFINKKNSLKIFNDVSDALNYMKYLSKVTSDIKYASYHYFLHRLKEIELYYSYFSFDLSGSSPDSSQENQSIRCNFGDITIKDKKVKYNCLIIFKYDGSCRFSFYPEEPAWNEEKICPKRNVDQIIEYLLNLKVENYEEIPLIES
;
A
#
# COMPACT_ATOMS: atom_id res chain seq x y z
N MET A 1 9.89 16.88 22.74
CA MET A 1 11.15 16.12 22.52
C MET A 1 11.17 15.35 21.19
N VAL A 2 10.01 14.93 20.64
CA VAL A 2 9.93 14.24 19.34
C VAL A 2 10.48 15.08 18.19
N ILE A 3 10.19 16.39 18.16
CA ILE A 3 10.67 17.30 17.11
C ILE A 3 12.19 17.45 17.09
N GLU A 4 12.83 17.61 18.25
CA GLU A 4 14.30 17.68 18.33
C GLU A 4 14.95 16.37 17.88
N LYS A 5 14.34 15.22 18.24
CA LYS A 5 14.80 13.92 17.73
C LYS A 5 14.64 13.83 16.21
N LEU A 6 13.54 14.33 15.65
CA LEU A 6 13.31 14.34 14.20
C LEU A 6 14.33 15.24 13.49
N LYS A 7 14.58 16.45 14.01
CA LYS A 7 15.62 17.37 13.50
C LYS A 7 16.97 16.67 13.42
N ASN A 8 17.39 16.01 14.50
CA ASN A 8 18.65 15.25 14.54
C ASN A 8 18.67 14.06 13.59
N ALA A 9 17.55 13.34 13.45
CA ALA A 9 17.48 12.14 12.63
C ALA A 9 17.58 12.44 11.13
N ILE A 10 17.07 13.59 10.68
CA ILE A 10 17.11 13.99 9.26
C ILE A 10 18.54 14.12 8.75
N PHE A 11 19.46 14.65 9.58
CA PHE A 11 20.89 14.77 9.21
C PHE A 11 21.61 13.42 9.04
N ASN A 12 21.01 12.32 9.52
CA ASN A 12 21.55 10.97 9.36
C ASN A 12 20.95 10.23 8.15
N ILE A 13 20.14 10.89 7.32
CA ILE A 13 19.66 10.32 6.06
C ILE A 13 20.81 10.40 5.05
N SER A 14 21.12 9.29 4.38
CA SER A 14 22.29 9.16 3.49
C SER A 14 22.33 10.21 2.38
N ASP A 15 21.16 10.61 1.89
CA ASP A 15 20.99 11.50 0.74
C ASP A 15 20.46 12.87 1.19
N PHE A 16 20.79 13.29 2.42
CA PHE A 16 20.30 14.51 3.04
C PHE A 16 20.51 15.78 2.19
N GLU A 17 21.56 15.83 1.38
CA GLU A 17 21.84 16.96 0.48
C GLU A 17 20.75 17.22 -0.56
N TYR A 18 19.86 16.25 -0.82
CA TYR A 18 18.71 16.37 -1.72
C TYR A 18 17.39 16.64 -0.99
N ILE A 19 17.44 16.89 0.31
CA ILE A 19 16.26 17.19 1.12
C ILE A 19 16.04 18.70 1.19
N ASN A 20 14.93 19.16 0.62
CA ASN A 20 14.45 20.52 0.85
C ASN A 20 13.70 20.58 2.18
N PHE A 21 14.15 21.43 3.11
CA PHE A 21 13.48 21.57 4.41
C PHE A 21 13.33 23.01 4.86
N LEU A 22 12.30 23.23 5.66
CA LEU A 22 12.01 24.46 6.37
C LEU A 22 11.85 24.13 7.85
N GLN A 23 12.65 24.76 8.69
CA GLN A 23 12.60 24.56 10.14
C GLN A 23 12.38 25.87 10.87
N THR A 24 11.64 25.79 11.97
CA THR A 24 11.52 26.84 12.98
C THR A 24 11.91 26.24 14.34
N PRO A 25 12.00 27.04 15.42
CA PRO A 25 12.18 26.47 16.75
C PRO A 25 11.12 25.41 17.08
N LYS A 26 9.88 25.60 16.63
CA LYS A 26 8.72 24.77 17.00
C LYS A 26 8.30 23.74 15.94
N SER A 27 8.90 23.73 14.77
CA SER A 27 8.46 22.86 13.69
C SER A 27 9.58 22.50 12.73
N ILE A 28 9.40 21.40 12.03
CA ILE A 28 10.24 21.02 10.90
C ILE A 28 9.36 20.43 9.80
N ARG A 29 9.58 20.89 8.58
CA ARG A 29 9.01 20.33 7.36
C ARG A 29 10.14 19.97 6.43
N PHE A 30 10.12 18.79 5.85
CA PHE A 30 11.02 18.45 4.77
C PHE A 30 10.35 17.56 3.73
N VAL A 31 10.93 17.55 2.53
CA VAL A 31 10.50 16.69 1.44
C VAL A 31 11.60 15.70 1.11
N TYR A 32 11.26 14.41 1.10
CA TYR A 32 12.14 13.32 0.72
C TYR A 32 11.54 12.62 -0.51
N TYR A 33 12.16 12.80 -1.68
CA TYR A 33 11.57 12.51 -2.98
C TYR A 33 10.24 13.27 -3.15
N ASP A 34 9.10 12.58 -3.11
CA ASP A 34 7.76 13.16 -3.20
C ASP A 34 6.98 13.01 -1.87
N VAL A 35 7.70 12.74 -0.77
CA VAL A 35 7.09 12.53 0.54
C VAL A 35 7.34 13.74 1.43
N ILE A 36 6.26 14.33 1.91
CA ILE A 36 6.28 15.41 2.89
C ILE A 36 6.32 14.79 4.28
N VAL A 37 7.29 15.23 5.07
CA VAL A 37 7.37 14.95 6.50
C VAL A 37 7.24 16.27 7.24
N TYR A 38 6.30 16.33 8.17
CA TYR A 38 5.97 17.53 8.93
C TYR A 38 5.84 17.19 10.41
N GLY A 39 6.56 17.91 11.25
CA GLY A 39 6.43 17.81 12.70
C GLY A 39 6.22 19.19 13.33
N GLU A 40 5.27 19.25 14.27
CA GLU A 40 5.00 20.43 15.10
C GLU A 40 5.14 20.09 16.60
N GLU A 41 5.79 20.98 17.36
CA GLU A 41 6.12 20.77 18.76
C GLU A 41 4.88 20.61 19.65
N ASN A 42 3.83 21.37 19.35
CA ASN A 42 2.58 21.37 20.13
C ASN A 42 1.83 20.03 20.01
N GLU A 43 1.94 19.36 18.87
CA GLU A 43 1.27 18.09 18.62
C GLU A 43 2.11 16.90 19.14
N ASN A 44 3.41 17.11 19.34
CA ASN A 44 4.38 16.07 19.67
C ASN A 44 4.27 14.84 18.75
N SER A 45 3.92 15.10 17.48
CA SER A 45 3.70 14.09 16.45
C SER A 45 4.36 14.48 15.13
N ILE A 46 4.48 13.50 14.24
CA ILE A 46 5.11 13.60 12.93
C ILE A 46 4.09 13.09 11.91
N SER A 47 3.67 13.98 11.02
CA SER A 47 2.86 13.65 9.86
C SER A 47 3.76 13.28 8.69
N VAL A 48 3.42 12.21 7.98
CA VAL A 48 4.11 11.74 6.77
C VAL A 48 3.07 11.46 5.70
N PHE A 49 3.19 12.09 4.54
CA PHE A 49 2.19 12.00 3.47
C PHE A 49 2.74 12.42 2.09
N TYR A 50 2.01 12.07 1.03
CA TYR A 50 2.18 12.57 -0.33
C TYR A 50 1.06 13.55 -0.65
N ASP A 51 1.38 14.69 -1.27
CA ASP A 51 0.38 15.65 -1.75
C ASP A 51 0.86 16.35 -3.03
N ALA A 52 0.27 15.97 -4.16
CA ALA A 52 0.61 16.53 -5.47
C ALA A 52 0.33 18.04 -5.56
N GLU A 53 -0.71 18.54 -4.87
CA GLU A 53 -1.08 19.94 -4.89
C GLU A 53 -0.05 20.77 -4.11
N GLU A 54 0.35 20.31 -2.93
CA GLU A 54 1.39 20.97 -2.13
C GLU A 54 2.78 20.95 -2.81
N MET A 55 3.06 19.94 -3.64
CA MET A 55 4.34 19.81 -4.33
C MET A 55 4.35 20.42 -5.74
N GLY A 56 3.20 20.83 -6.27
CA GLY A 56 3.10 21.36 -7.64
C GLY A 56 3.46 20.34 -8.73
N VAL A 57 3.23 19.04 -8.48
CA VAL A 57 3.59 17.97 -9.41
C VAL A 57 2.54 17.84 -10.52
N PHE A 58 2.95 18.03 -11.78
CA PHE A 58 2.06 17.92 -12.94
C PHE A 58 1.59 16.49 -13.22
N THR A 59 2.40 15.49 -12.87
CA THR A 59 2.07 14.07 -13.04
C THR A 59 1.43 13.53 -11.77
N GLN A 60 0.10 13.55 -11.71
CA GLN A 60 -0.62 12.97 -10.58
C GLN A 60 -0.47 11.45 -10.56
N LEU A 61 -0.03 10.90 -9.44
CA LEU A 61 -0.11 9.47 -9.20
C LEU A 61 -1.59 9.10 -9.03
N LYS A 62 -2.16 8.42 -10.03
CA LYS A 62 -3.61 8.13 -10.11
C LYS A 62 -4.23 7.52 -8.84
N PHE A 63 -3.44 6.83 -8.03
CA PHE A 63 -3.91 6.07 -6.87
C PHE A 63 -3.51 6.65 -5.51
N ILE A 64 -2.68 7.70 -5.46
CA ILE A 64 -2.09 8.21 -4.20
C ILE A 64 -2.41 9.69 -4.03
N ASN A 65 -2.87 10.05 -2.83
CA ASN A 65 -3.15 11.42 -2.43
C ASN A 65 -2.94 11.58 -0.92
N LYS A 66 -3.15 12.79 -0.39
CA LYS A 66 -2.99 13.05 1.04
C LYS A 66 -3.90 12.20 1.91
N LYS A 67 -5.16 12.00 1.51
CA LYS A 67 -6.15 11.22 2.29
C LYS A 67 -5.68 9.78 2.50
N ASN A 68 -5.15 9.13 1.47
CA ASN A 68 -4.77 7.72 1.58
C ASN A 68 -3.33 7.48 2.05
N SER A 69 -2.44 8.47 1.90
CA SER A 69 -1.04 8.38 2.32
C SER A 69 -0.73 8.96 3.70
N LEU A 70 -1.63 9.77 4.30
CA LEU A 70 -1.34 10.41 5.57
C LEU A 70 -1.30 9.40 6.72
N LYS A 71 -0.17 9.40 7.43
CA LYS A 71 -0.03 8.79 8.75
C LYS A 71 0.65 9.74 9.72
N ILE A 72 0.25 9.61 10.99
CA ILE A 72 0.75 10.41 12.11
C ILE A 72 1.46 9.48 13.09
N PHE A 73 2.66 9.85 13.51
CA PHE A 73 3.54 9.05 14.35
C PHE A 73 4.01 9.85 15.56
N ASN A 74 4.16 9.18 16.70
CA ASN A 74 4.81 9.74 17.89
C ASN A 74 6.28 9.30 18.01
N ASP A 75 6.68 8.31 17.20
CA ASP A 75 8.03 7.79 17.13
C ASP A 75 8.72 8.20 15.81
N VAL A 76 9.98 8.62 15.92
CA VAL A 76 10.77 9.10 14.76
C VAL A 76 11.18 7.96 13.85
N SER A 77 11.52 6.79 14.40
CA SER A 77 11.94 5.63 13.61
C SER A 77 10.79 5.14 12.75
N ASP A 78 9.59 5.01 13.33
CA ASP A 78 8.38 4.59 12.60
C ASP A 78 8.01 5.59 11.50
N ALA A 79 8.11 6.90 11.79
CA ALA A 79 7.88 7.95 10.80
C ALA A 79 8.85 7.84 9.62
N LEU A 80 10.15 7.66 9.88
CA LEU A 80 11.18 7.53 8.84
C LEU A 80 11.06 6.22 8.06
N ASN A 81 10.66 5.12 8.71
CA ASN A 81 10.37 3.85 8.04
C ASN A 81 9.19 4.00 7.09
N TYR A 82 8.12 4.67 7.53
CA TYR A 82 6.97 4.94 6.67
C TYR A 82 7.29 5.92 5.54
N MET A 83 8.10 6.94 5.78
CA MET A 83 8.60 7.85 4.75
C MET A 83 9.35 7.09 3.64
N LYS A 84 10.27 6.19 4.00
CA LYS A 84 11.01 5.34 3.04
C LYS A 84 10.10 4.36 2.29
N TYR A 85 9.05 3.86 2.95
CA TYR A 85 8.03 3.06 2.26
C TYR A 85 7.25 3.93 1.28
N LEU A 86 6.80 5.10 1.69
CA LEU A 86 5.98 5.99 0.87
C LEU A 86 6.78 6.55 -0.31
N SER A 87 8.10 6.73 -0.21
CA SER A 87 8.93 7.12 -1.35
C SER A 87 8.99 6.04 -2.43
N LYS A 88 8.84 4.75 -2.08
CA LYS A 88 8.65 3.66 -3.07
C LYS A 88 7.26 3.70 -3.69
N VAL A 89 6.24 3.99 -2.87
CA VAL A 89 4.85 4.15 -3.33
C VAL A 89 4.73 5.29 -4.35
N THR A 90 5.47 6.38 -4.16
CA THR A 90 5.41 7.52 -5.07
C THR A 90 6.23 7.35 -6.35
N SER A 91 7.20 6.43 -6.35
CA SER A 91 8.10 6.19 -7.49
C SER A 91 7.73 4.98 -8.36
N ASP A 92 6.89 4.06 -7.86
CA ASP A 92 6.53 2.83 -8.56
C ASP A 92 5.02 2.55 -8.47
N ILE A 93 4.37 2.48 -9.63
CA ILE A 93 2.92 2.30 -9.77
C ILE A 93 2.41 0.99 -9.15
N LYS A 94 3.26 -0.05 -9.02
CA LYS A 94 2.91 -1.28 -8.31
C LYS A 94 2.67 -1.01 -6.84
N TYR A 95 3.60 -0.29 -6.21
CA TYR A 95 3.50 0.09 -4.80
C TYR A 95 2.37 1.09 -4.59
N ALA A 96 2.13 2.00 -5.54
CA ALA A 96 0.95 2.87 -5.53
C ALA A 96 -0.36 2.08 -5.52
N SER A 97 -0.50 1.10 -6.41
CA SER A 97 -1.70 0.27 -6.52
C SER A 97 -1.90 -0.60 -5.27
N TYR A 98 -0.83 -1.18 -4.73
CA TYR A 98 -0.84 -1.94 -3.49
C TYR A 98 -1.23 -1.08 -2.28
N HIS A 99 -0.64 0.10 -2.15
CA HIS A 99 -0.97 1.03 -1.07
C HIS A 99 -2.44 1.44 -1.11
N TYR A 100 -2.94 1.76 -2.30
CA TYR A 100 -4.34 2.09 -2.49
C TYR A 100 -5.27 0.92 -2.15
N PHE A 101 -4.91 -0.31 -2.52
CA PHE A 101 -5.66 -1.51 -2.13
C PHE A 101 -5.75 -1.67 -0.61
N LEU A 102 -4.64 -1.51 0.12
CA LEU A 102 -4.64 -1.54 1.60
C LEU A 102 -5.57 -0.47 2.19
N HIS A 103 -5.52 0.74 1.64
CA HIS A 103 -6.41 1.82 2.07
C HIS A 103 -7.89 1.45 1.85
N ARG A 104 -8.22 0.92 0.67
CA ARG A 104 -9.59 0.50 0.36
C ARG A 104 -10.09 -0.64 1.24
N LEU A 105 -9.25 -1.63 1.55
CA LEU A 105 -9.60 -2.69 2.50
C LEU A 105 -10.01 -2.14 3.86
N LYS A 106 -9.30 -1.12 4.35
CA LYS A 106 -9.64 -0.43 5.60
C LYS A 106 -10.95 0.35 5.49
N GLU A 107 -11.18 1.06 4.38
CA GLU A 107 -12.43 1.83 4.18
C GLU A 107 -13.68 0.93 4.16
N ILE A 108 -13.55 -0.29 3.65
CA ILE A 108 -14.67 -1.26 3.61
C ILE A 108 -14.75 -2.15 4.85
N GLU A 109 -13.86 -1.94 5.82
CA GLU A 109 -13.79 -2.72 7.07
C GLU A 109 -13.69 -4.24 6.83
N LEU A 110 -12.96 -4.67 5.80
CA LEU A 110 -12.80 -6.10 5.52
C LEU A 110 -11.98 -6.76 6.63
N TYR A 111 -12.56 -7.76 7.30
CA TYR A 111 -11.85 -8.55 8.30
C TYR A 111 -11.04 -9.67 7.63
N TYR A 112 -9.74 -9.72 7.92
CA TYR A 112 -8.79 -10.77 7.51
C TYR A 112 -7.77 -10.98 8.65
N SER A 113 -7.37 -12.22 8.92
CA SER A 113 -6.31 -12.52 9.92
C SER A 113 -4.99 -12.99 9.34
N TYR A 114 -4.97 -13.32 8.04
CA TYR A 114 -3.75 -13.62 7.31
C TYR A 114 -3.49 -12.56 6.25
N PHE A 115 -2.26 -12.03 6.24
CA PHE A 115 -1.80 -11.08 5.23
C PHE A 115 -0.30 -11.24 4.99
N SER A 116 0.11 -11.48 3.75
CA SER A 116 1.51 -11.54 3.34
C SER A 116 1.73 -10.74 2.05
N PHE A 117 2.93 -10.17 1.93
CA PHE A 117 3.37 -9.50 0.72
C PHE A 117 4.79 -9.95 0.36
N ASP A 118 5.02 -10.12 -0.93
CA ASP A 118 6.32 -10.48 -1.49
C ASP A 118 6.52 -9.82 -2.85
N LEU A 119 7.78 -9.49 -3.16
CA LEU A 119 8.16 -9.08 -4.50
C LEU A 119 8.50 -10.35 -5.28
N SER A 120 7.72 -10.67 -6.29
CA SER A 120 7.90 -11.85 -7.12
C SER A 120 8.37 -11.44 -8.52
N GLY A 121 9.34 -12.17 -9.06
CA GLY A 121 9.88 -11.96 -10.41
C GLY A 121 9.98 -13.29 -11.15
N SER A 122 9.78 -13.24 -12.47
CA SER A 122 9.85 -14.43 -13.32
C SER A 122 11.31 -14.72 -13.68
N SER A 123 11.92 -15.78 -13.16
CA SER A 123 13.21 -16.23 -13.70
C SER A 123 13.04 -16.66 -15.16
N PRO A 124 13.96 -16.32 -16.09
CA PRO A 124 15.29 -15.73 -15.86
C PRO A 124 15.33 -14.19 -15.88
N ASP A 125 14.22 -13.51 -16.14
CA ASP A 125 14.18 -12.06 -16.35
C ASP A 125 13.69 -11.33 -15.09
N SER A 126 14.66 -10.87 -14.29
CA SER A 126 14.46 -10.13 -13.05
C SER A 126 14.28 -8.61 -13.25
N SER A 127 14.03 -8.15 -14.47
CA SER A 127 13.77 -6.73 -14.76
C SER A 127 12.64 -6.15 -13.92
N GLN A 128 12.69 -4.85 -13.64
CA GLN A 128 11.66 -4.16 -12.84
C GLN A 128 10.25 -4.27 -13.44
N GLU A 129 10.16 -4.44 -14.77
CA GLU A 129 8.90 -4.60 -15.50
C GLU A 129 8.27 -5.98 -15.27
N ASN A 130 9.10 -7.01 -15.04
CA ASN A 130 8.66 -8.38 -14.75
C ASN A 130 8.49 -8.68 -13.26
N GLN A 131 8.86 -7.73 -12.40
CA GLN A 131 8.57 -7.80 -10.98
C GLN A 131 7.13 -7.41 -10.70
N SER A 132 6.47 -8.17 -9.83
CA SER A 132 5.12 -7.92 -9.37
C SER A 132 5.07 -7.95 -7.85
N ILE A 133 4.17 -7.15 -7.27
CA ILE A 133 3.86 -7.27 -5.86
C ILE A 133 2.79 -8.34 -5.74
N ARG A 134 3.14 -9.44 -5.08
CA ARG A 134 2.21 -10.49 -4.71
C ARG A 134 1.70 -10.21 -3.30
N CYS A 135 0.38 -10.23 -3.16
CA CYS A 135 -0.31 -10.03 -1.89
C CYS A 135 -1.24 -11.21 -1.68
N ASN A 136 -0.98 -12.00 -0.64
CA ASN A 136 -1.89 -13.07 -0.23
C ASN A 136 -2.61 -12.62 1.05
N PHE A 137 -3.92 -12.82 1.11
CA PHE A 137 -4.70 -12.55 2.30
C PHE A 137 -5.80 -13.60 2.45
N GLY A 138 -6.16 -13.89 3.69
CA GLY A 138 -6.95 -15.07 4.04
C GLY A 138 -7.70 -14.90 5.35
N ASP A 139 -8.42 -15.95 5.74
CA ASP A 139 -9.34 -15.94 6.89
C ASP A 139 -10.34 -14.77 6.82
N ILE A 140 -10.91 -14.58 5.64
CA ILE A 140 -11.79 -13.43 5.37
C ILE A 140 -13.16 -13.69 6.01
N THR A 141 -13.72 -12.67 6.67
CA THR A 141 -15.09 -12.70 7.17
C THR A 141 -15.94 -11.67 6.43
N ILE A 142 -17.03 -12.13 5.81
CA ILE A 142 -18.01 -11.28 5.11
C ILE A 142 -19.36 -11.50 5.77
N LYS A 143 -19.99 -10.43 6.30
CA LYS A 143 -21.29 -10.51 6.99
C LYS A 143 -21.33 -11.59 8.08
N ASP A 144 -20.32 -11.59 8.94
CA ASP A 144 -20.14 -12.55 10.05
C ASP A 144 -19.97 -14.02 9.64
N LYS A 145 -19.78 -14.30 8.34
CA LYS A 145 -19.48 -15.64 7.83
C LYS A 145 -18.02 -15.72 7.40
N LYS A 146 -17.27 -16.68 7.95
CA LYS A 146 -15.93 -17.03 7.47
C LYS A 146 -16.05 -17.65 6.08
N VAL A 147 -15.32 -17.12 5.12
CA VAL A 147 -15.23 -17.70 3.77
C VAL A 147 -14.18 -18.80 3.75
N LYS A 148 -14.41 -19.89 3.01
CA LYS A 148 -13.50 -21.06 2.94
C LYS A 148 -12.47 -20.96 1.82
N TYR A 149 -11.92 -19.78 1.60
CA TYR A 149 -10.93 -19.54 0.55
C TYR A 149 -10.02 -18.37 0.91
N ASN A 150 -8.81 -18.44 0.37
CA ASN A 150 -7.84 -17.36 0.42
C ASN A 150 -7.85 -16.58 -0.89
N CYS A 151 -7.26 -15.40 -0.83
CA CYS A 151 -7.20 -14.44 -1.91
C CYS A 151 -5.75 -14.10 -2.26
N LEU A 152 -5.50 -13.96 -3.55
CA LEU A 152 -4.21 -13.54 -4.11
C LEU A 152 -4.44 -12.36 -5.05
N ILE A 153 -3.79 -11.23 -4.80
CA ILE A 153 -3.69 -10.12 -5.75
C ILE A 153 -2.25 -9.96 -6.20
N ILE A 154 -2.06 -9.79 -7.51
CA ILE A 154 -0.77 -9.50 -8.13
C ILE A 154 -0.85 -8.11 -8.77
N PHE A 155 -0.05 -7.17 -8.27
CA PHE A 155 0.08 -5.81 -8.81
C PHE A 155 1.22 -5.74 -9.81
N LYS A 156 0.92 -5.30 -11.04
CA LYS A 156 1.84 -5.29 -12.18
C LYS A 156 2.38 -3.91 -12.51
N TYR A 157 3.49 -3.87 -13.25
CA TYR A 157 4.20 -2.64 -13.63
C TYR A 157 3.35 -1.66 -14.45
N ASP A 158 2.29 -2.12 -15.11
CA ASP A 158 1.36 -1.26 -15.86
C ASP A 158 0.22 -0.69 -14.98
N GLY A 159 0.27 -0.88 -13.66
CA GLY A 159 -0.76 -0.45 -12.71
C GLY A 159 -2.01 -1.34 -12.68
N SER A 160 -2.00 -2.45 -13.40
CA SER A 160 -3.08 -3.43 -13.35
C SER A 160 -2.92 -4.44 -12.23
N CYS A 161 -4.04 -5.06 -11.85
CA CYS A 161 -4.08 -6.10 -10.85
C CYS A 161 -4.66 -7.39 -11.45
N ARG A 162 -4.10 -8.54 -11.07
CA ARG A 162 -4.72 -9.86 -11.29
C ARG A 162 -5.18 -10.38 -9.94
N PHE A 163 -6.40 -10.90 -9.88
CA PHE A 163 -6.99 -11.41 -8.65
C PHE A 163 -7.32 -12.90 -8.81
N SER A 164 -7.03 -13.70 -7.79
CA SER A 164 -7.26 -15.13 -7.77
C SER A 164 -7.74 -15.59 -6.40
N PHE A 165 -8.47 -16.72 -6.39
CA PHE A 165 -8.87 -17.44 -5.18
C PHE A 165 -8.25 -18.83 -5.14
N TYR A 166 -7.98 -19.34 -3.94
CA TYR A 166 -7.59 -20.73 -3.74
C TYR A 166 -8.21 -21.29 -2.45
N PRO A 167 -8.55 -22.59 -2.39
CA PRO A 167 -9.16 -23.20 -1.21
C PRO A 167 -8.20 -23.15 -0.01
N GLU A 168 -8.74 -23.10 1.21
CA GLU A 168 -7.92 -23.23 2.43
C GLU A 168 -7.26 -24.62 2.50
N GLU A 169 -8.02 -25.68 2.19
CA GLU A 169 -7.54 -27.06 2.11
C GLU A 169 -8.38 -27.89 1.11
N PRO A 170 -7.79 -28.84 0.35
CA PRO A 170 -6.35 -29.06 0.18
C PRO A 170 -5.75 -28.03 -0.78
N ALA A 171 -4.55 -27.53 -0.45
CA ALA A 171 -3.85 -26.45 -1.15
C ALA A 171 -3.35 -26.79 -2.58
N TRP A 172 -3.84 -27.87 -3.20
CA TRP A 172 -3.34 -28.38 -4.48
C TRP A 172 -4.03 -27.68 -5.66
N ASN A 173 -3.84 -26.36 -5.74
CA ASN A 173 -3.97 -25.51 -6.95
C ASN A 173 -5.28 -25.54 -7.75
N GLU A 174 -6.43 -25.55 -7.09
CA GLU A 174 -7.58 -24.91 -7.73
C GLU A 174 -7.41 -23.39 -7.56
N GLU A 175 -6.71 -22.73 -8.50
CA GLU A 175 -6.66 -21.27 -8.58
C GLU A 175 -7.75 -20.77 -9.52
N LYS A 176 -8.82 -20.20 -8.96
CA LYS A 176 -9.86 -19.52 -9.74
C LYS A 176 -9.38 -18.10 -10.06
N ILE A 177 -8.98 -17.87 -11.30
CA ILE A 177 -8.45 -16.59 -11.77
C ILE A 177 -9.59 -15.68 -12.22
N CYS A 178 -9.61 -14.46 -11.68
CA CYS A 178 -10.42 -13.36 -12.20
C CYS A 178 -9.66 -12.56 -13.26
N PRO A 179 -10.37 -11.88 -14.18
CA PRO A 179 -9.76 -11.04 -15.19
C PRO A 179 -8.92 -9.90 -14.61
N LYS A 180 -8.06 -9.36 -15.47
CA LYS A 180 -7.24 -8.17 -15.19
C LYS A 180 -8.17 -7.00 -14.83
N ARG A 181 -8.03 -6.48 -13.61
CA ARG A 181 -8.90 -5.44 -13.04
C ARG A 181 -8.04 -4.34 -12.40
N ASN A 182 -8.64 -3.18 -12.18
CA ASN A 182 -8.07 -2.20 -11.25
C ASN A 182 -8.48 -2.53 -9.80
N VAL A 183 -7.91 -1.81 -8.84
CA VAL A 183 -8.20 -2.01 -7.41
C VAL A 183 -9.69 -1.87 -7.09
N ASP A 184 -10.36 -0.86 -7.63
CA ASP A 184 -11.78 -0.59 -7.33
C ASP A 184 -12.69 -1.73 -7.76
N GLN A 185 -12.44 -2.29 -8.94
CA GLN A 185 -13.18 -3.43 -9.48
C GLN A 185 -12.94 -4.72 -8.68
N ILE A 186 -11.78 -4.87 -8.04
CA ILE A 186 -11.51 -5.99 -7.13
C ILE A 186 -12.27 -5.80 -5.83
N ILE A 187 -12.26 -4.58 -5.27
CA ILE A 187 -13.00 -4.23 -4.05
C ILE A 187 -14.51 -4.43 -4.24
N GLU A 188 -15.05 -3.95 -5.35
CA GLU A 188 -16.46 -4.15 -5.70
C GLU A 188 -16.81 -5.64 -5.84
N TYR A 189 -15.92 -6.42 -6.46
CA TYR A 189 -16.12 -7.87 -6.57
C TYR A 189 -16.14 -8.53 -5.20
N LEU A 190 -15.16 -8.24 -4.33
CA LEU A 190 -15.10 -8.75 -2.95
C LEU A 190 -16.38 -8.46 -2.15
N LEU A 191 -16.89 -7.23 -2.22
CA LEU A 191 -18.10 -6.82 -1.49
C LEU A 191 -19.38 -7.51 -1.99
N ASN A 192 -19.42 -7.90 -3.25
CA ASN A 192 -20.56 -8.55 -3.88
C ASN A 192 -20.49 -10.08 -3.85
N LEU A 193 -19.42 -10.67 -3.28
CA LEU A 193 -19.32 -12.11 -3.09
C LEU A 193 -20.42 -12.60 -2.14
N LYS A 194 -21.28 -13.49 -2.64
CA LYS A 194 -22.34 -14.19 -1.90
C LYS A 194 -22.00 -15.66 -1.74
N VAL A 195 -20.76 -15.95 -1.37
CA VAL A 195 -20.18 -17.28 -1.51
C VAL A 195 -19.91 -17.86 -0.13
N GLU A 196 -20.52 -19.00 0.19
CA GLU A 196 -20.31 -19.73 1.45
C GLU A 196 -19.15 -20.74 1.35
N ASN A 197 -18.82 -21.23 0.15
CA ASN A 197 -17.71 -22.17 -0.10
C ASN A 197 -16.97 -21.93 -1.43
N TYR A 198 -15.79 -22.52 -1.60
CA TYR A 198 -14.93 -22.29 -2.77
C TYR A 198 -15.59 -22.60 -4.14
N GLU A 199 -16.43 -23.64 -4.21
CA GLU A 199 -17.07 -24.08 -5.45
C GLU A 199 -18.05 -23.04 -6.01
N GLU A 200 -18.70 -22.29 -5.12
CA GLU A 200 -19.69 -21.24 -5.44
C GLU A 200 -19.07 -19.94 -6.00
N ILE A 201 -17.75 -19.78 -5.97
CA ILE A 201 -17.10 -18.58 -6.51
C ILE A 201 -17.34 -18.53 -8.02
N PRO A 202 -18.04 -17.49 -8.53
CA PRO A 202 -18.32 -17.38 -9.95
C PRO A 202 -17.02 -17.18 -10.71
N LEU A 203 -16.69 -18.17 -11.51
CA LEU A 203 -15.66 -18.11 -12.52
C LEU A 203 -16.17 -17.34 -13.73
N ILE A 204 -15.33 -16.50 -14.32
CA ILE A 204 -15.13 -16.28 -15.77
C ILE A 204 -14.36 -14.96 -15.97
N GLU A 205 -13.20 -15.07 -16.64
CA GLU A 205 -12.92 -14.52 -17.98
C GLU A 205 -11.65 -15.25 -18.47
N SER A 206 -11.83 -16.25 -19.34
CA SER A 206 -10.82 -16.74 -20.26
C SER A 206 -10.73 -15.81 -21.46
#